data_AF-A0A2N0XDH2-F1
#
_entry.id   AF-A0A2N0XDH2-F1
#
_cell.length_a   1.000
_cell.length_b   1.000
_cell.length_c   1.000
_cell.angle_alpha   90.00
_cell.angle_beta   90.00
_cell.angle_gamma   90.00
#
_symmetry.space_group_name_H-M   'P 1'
#
loop_
_entity.id
_entity.type
_entity.pdbx_description
1 polymer ?
#
loop_
_entity_poly.entity_id
_entity_poly.type
_entity_poly.pdbx_seq_one_letter_code
_entity_poly.pdbx_strand_id
1 'polypeptide(L)'
;HFASWKPMQLNNPEIIVSYPSGKQETWKPNITLLPVHKLKEKHGIKELYQLSSYSFKESGNITLTITENHTTNKKISIQVK
;
A
#
# COMPACT_ATOMS: atom_id res chain seq x y z
N HIS A 1 -6.94 -3.34 1.97
CA HIS A 1 -6.19 -4.43 1.31
C HIS A 1 -5.46 -3.88 0.10
N PHE A 2 -4.27 -4.39 -0.18
CA PHE A 2 -3.46 -4.02 -1.34
C PHE A 2 -3.27 -5.25 -2.24
N ALA A 3 -3.75 -5.17 -3.49
CA ALA A 3 -3.66 -6.25 -4.45
C ALA A 3 -2.61 -5.93 -5.52
N SER A 4 -1.77 -6.91 -5.86
CA SER A 4 -0.75 -6.78 -6.89
C SER A 4 -0.89 -7.87 -7.97
N TRP A 5 -0.73 -7.45 -9.22
CA TRP A 5 -0.64 -8.34 -10.39
C TRP A 5 0.79 -8.77 -10.71
N LYS A 6 1.77 -8.27 -9.95
CA LYS A 6 3.19 -8.67 -10.04
C LYS A 6 3.66 -9.15 -8.66
N PRO A 7 4.58 -10.12 -8.59
CA PRO A 7 5.21 -10.46 -7.32
C PRO A 7 5.99 -9.25 -6.79
N MET A 8 5.65 -8.81 -5.59
CA MET A 8 6.29 -7.69 -4.88
C MET A 8 7.05 -8.15 -3.65
N GLN A 9 6.70 -9.32 -3.08
CA GLN A 9 7.39 -9.92 -1.93
C GLN A 9 7.60 -8.95 -0.76
N LEU A 10 6.57 -8.16 -0.42
CA LEU A 10 6.62 -7.18 0.66
C LEU A 10 6.74 -7.90 2.01
N ASN A 11 7.83 -7.67 2.73
CA ASN A 11 8.08 -8.20 4.07
C ASN A 11 7.84 -7.14 5.15
N ASN A 12 8.56 -6.01 5.07
CA ASN A 12 8.45 -4.92 6.04
C ASN A 12 8.42 -3.57 5.32
N PRO A 13 7.34 -3.28 4.59
CA PRO A 13 7.26 -2.04 3.82
C PRO A 13 7.13 -0.82 4.73
N GLU A 14 7.69 0.28 4.28
CA GLU A 14 7.37 1.61 4.78
C GLU A 14 6.48 2.32 3.77
N ILE A 15 5.48 3.06 4.25
CA ILE A 15 4.57 3.81 3.40
C ILE A 15 4.73 5.29 3.72
N ILE A 16 5.22 6.05 2.75
CA ILE A 16 5.27 7.51 2.83
C ILE A 16 3.91 8.04 2.39
N VAL A 17 3.20 8.69 3.31
CA VAL A 17 1.92 9.35 3.09
C VAL A 17 2.20 10.80 2.76
N SER A 18 1.93 11.22 1.53
CA SER A 18 2.06 12.60 1.07
C SER A 18 0.69 13.26 0.98
N TYR A 19 0.51 14.34 1.72
CA TYR A 19 -0.74 15.07 1.84
C TYR A 19 -0.86 16.21 0.83
N PRO A 20 -2.10 16.67 0.54
CA PRO A 20 -2.33 17.85 -0.30
C PRO A 20 -1.65 19.12 0.21
N SER A 21 -1.47 19.25 1.53
CA SER A 21 -0.76 20.36 2.16
C SER A 21 0.76 20.38 1.86
N GLY A 22 1.30 19.33 1.25
CA GLY A 22 2.73 19.11 1.08
C GLY A 22 3.40 18.45 2.29
N LYS A 23 2.69 18.25 3.40
CA LYS A 23 3.21 17.46 4.53
C LYS A 23 3.40 16.00 4.14
N GLN A 24 4.41 15.39 4.74
CA GLN A 24 4.68 13.97 4.58
C GLN A 24 4.83 13.31 5.94
N GLU A 25 4.42 12.05 6.02
CA GLU A 25 4.67 11.21 7.18
C GLU A 25 4.94 9.76 6.77
N THR A 26 5.69 9.06 7.62
CA THR A 26 6.02 7.66 7.42
C THR A 26 5.10 6.79 8.27
N TRP A 27 4.42 5.88 7.61
CA TRP A 27 3.61 4.84 8.19
C TRP A 27 4.29 3.49 8.00
N LYS A 28 4.54 2.77 9.09
CA LYS A 28 5.07 1.40 9.06
C LYS A 28 3.95 0.40 9.40
N PRO A 29 3.21 -0.12 8.40
CA PRO A 29 2.13 -1.06 8.65
C PRO A 29 2.64 -2.40 9.16
N ASN A 30 1.85 -3.05 10.01
CA ASN A 30 1.91 -4.51 10.10
C ASN A 30 1.27 -5.09 8.83
N ILE A 31 1.98 -6.01 8.16
CA ILE A 31 1.54 -6.62 6.90
C ILE A 31 1.32 -8.12 7.06
N THR A 32 0.32 -8.64 6.35
CA THR A 32 0.07 -10.09 6.24
C THR A 32 -0.27 -10.43 4.80
N LEU A 33 0.43 -11.41 4.24
CA LEU A 33 0.11 -11.95 2.92
C LEU A 33 -1.11 -12.88 3.04
N LEU A 34 -2.16 -12.57 2.30
CA LEU A 34 -3.38 -13.35 2.26
C LEU A 34 -3.35 -14.36 1.10
N PRO A 35 -3.97 -15.55 1.27
CA PRO A 35 -4.06 -16.53 0.20
C PRO A 35 -4.94 -16.00 -0.95
N VAL A 36 -4.42 -16.06 -2.16
CA VAL A 36 -5.08 -15.52 -3.36
C VAL A 36 -5.74 -16.57 -4.26
N HIS A 37 -5.85 -17.84 -3.86
CA HIS A 37 -6.26 -18.96 -4.73
C HIS A 37 -7.41 -18.62 -5.71
N LYS A 38 -8.59 -18.25 -5.18
CA LYS A 38 -9.76 -17.90 -6.02
C LYS A 38 -9.61 -16.58 -6.78
N LEU A 39 -8.82 -15.63 -6.26
CA LEU A 39 -8.59 -14.31 -6.87
C LEU A 39 -7.56 -14.36 -7.99
N LYS A 40 -6.58 -15.25 -7.89
CA LYS A 40 -5.53 -15.48 -8.88
C LYS A 40 -6.10 -16.04 -10.17
N GLU A 41 -7.01 -17.01 -10.05
CA GLU A 41 -7.68 -17.63 -11.20
C GLU A 41 -8.63 -16.66 -11.90
N LYS A 42 -9.44 -15.92 -11.15
CA LYS A 42 -10.45 -15.01 -11.74
C LYS A 42 -9.90 -13.67 -12.23
N HIS A 43 -8.93 -13.10 -11.53
CA HIS A 43 -8.51 -11.72 -11.73
C HIS A 43 -7.02 -11.57 -12.03
N GLY A 44 -6.24 -12.65 -12.06
CA GLY A 44 -4.80 -12.60 -12.29
C GLY A 44 -4.00 -11.97 -11.15
N ILE A 45 -4.62 -11.75 -9.99
CA ILE A 45 -3.96 -11.17 -8.80
C ILE A 45 -2.92 -12.18 -8.30
N LYS A 46 -1.65 -11.75 -8.25
CA LYS A 46 -0.53 -12.59 -7.82
C LYS A 46 -0.36 -12.57 -6.31
N GLU A 47 -0.57 -11.42 -5.68
CA GLU A 47 -0.41 -11.24 -4.24
C GLU A 47 -1.48 -10.30 -3.69
N LEU A 48 -1.95 -10.59 -2.47
CA LEU A 48 -2.90 -9.78 -1.75
C LEU A 48 -2.38 -9.55 -0.33
N TYR A 49 -2.23 -8.30 0.05
CA TYR A 49 -1.70 -7.91 1.33
C TYR A 49 -2.80 -7.25 2.17
N GLN A 50 -2.89 -7.68 3.43
CA GLN A 50 -3.58 -6.95 4.47
C GLN A 50 -2.58 -6.08 5.20
N LEU A 51 -2.87 -4.78 5.26
CA LEU A 51 -2.11 -3.80 6.03
C LEU A 51 -2.92 -3.45 7.27
N SER A 52 -2.25 -3.12 8.37
CA SER A 52 -2.92 -2.55 9.55
C SER A 52 -3.70 -1.29 9.19
N SER A 53 -4.69 -0.92 9.99
CA SER A 53 -5.47 0.30 9.72
C SER A 53 -4.59 1.55 9.84
N TYR A 54 -4.91 2.57 9.04
CA TYR A 54 -4.28 3.88 9.09
C TYR A 54 -5.34 4.98 9.10
N SER A 55 -5.19 5.94 9.99
CA SER A 55 -6.06 7.12 10.05
C SER A 55 -5.35 8.30 9.42
N PHE A 56 -5.87 8.79 8.29
CA PHE A 56 -5.34 9.96 7.61
C PHE A 56 -5.56 11.23 8.44
N LYS A 57 -4.54 12.09 8.47
CA LYS A 57 -4.60 13.37 9.17
C LYS A 57 -5.21 14.50 8.33
N GLU A 58 -5.31 14.30 7.02
CA GLU A 58 -5.93 15.24 6.10
C GLU A 58 -6.86 14.51 5.12
N SER A 59 -7.82 15.24 4.59
CA SER A 59 -8.66 14.82 3.46
C SER A 59 -8.09 15.33 2.14
N GLY A 60 -8.46 14.71 1.02
CA GLY A 60 -8.06 15.15 -0.31
C GLY A 60 -7.31 14.07 -1.10
N ASN A 61 -6.58 14.50 -2.12
CA ASN A 61 -5.74 13.63 -2.94
C ASN A 61 -4.45 13.28 -2.18
N ILE A 62 -4.45 12.11 -1.56
CA ILE A 62 -3.30 11.60 -0.82
C ILE A 62 -2.52 10.64 -1.68
N THR A 63 -1.21 10.76 -1.64
CA THR A 63 -0.32 9.87 -2.36
C THR A 63 0.42 8.97 -1.38
N LEU A 64 0.25 7.67 -1.55
CA LEU A 64 0.93 6.62 -0.83
C LEU A 64 2.12 6.13 -1.66
N THR A 65 3.32 6.22 -1.10
CA THR A 65 4.52 5.64 -1.70
C THR A 65 4.98 4.47 -0.86
N ILE A 66 4.83 3.26 -1.38
CA ILE A 66 5.27 2.03 -0.74
C ILE A 66 6.75 1.84 -1.07
N THR A 67 7.58 1.80 -0.04
CA THR A 67 9.01 1.57 -0.11
C THR A 67 9.39 0.31 0.67
N GLU A 68 10.45 -0.37 0.24
CA GLU A 68 11.05 -1.47 0.99
C GLU A 68 12.56 -1.46 0.74
N ASN A 69 13.37 -1.64 1.79
CA ASN A 69 14.84 -1.58 1.69
C ASN A 69 15.33 -0.35 0.91
N HIS A 70 14.77 0.82 1.21
CA HIS A 70 15.05 2.10 0.52
C HIS A 70 14.70 2.17 -0.97
N THR A 71 14.06 1.14 -1.52
CA THR A 71 13.61 1.11 -2.91
C THR A 71 12.13 1.46 -2.99
N THR A 72 11.76 2.36 -3.90
CA THR A 72 10.35 2.66 -4.18
C THR A 72 9.74 1.54 -4.99
N ASN A 73 8.81 0.81 -4.39
CA ASN A 73 8.11 -0.30 -5.03
C ASN A 73 6.90 0.20 -5.84
N LYS A 74 6.10 1.10 -5.25
CA LYS A 74 4.86 1.57 -5.87
C LYS A 74 4.45 2.93 -5.34
N LYS A 75 3.84 3.74 -6.22
CA LYS A 75 3.15 4.98 -5.88
C LYS A 75 1.69 4.85 -6.25
N ILE A 76 0.80 5.27 -5.36
CA ILE A 76 -0.66 5.14 -5.49
C ILE A 76 -1.27 6.45 -5.01
N SER A 77 -2.22 7.01 -5.75
CA SER A 77 -2.99 8.16 -5.30
C SER A 77 -4.40 7.73 -4.96
N ILE A 78 -4.89 8.15 -3.80
CA ILE A 78 -6.23 7.87 -3.29
C ILE A 78 -6.93 9.17 -2.92
N GLN A 79 -8.23 9.24 -3.15
CA GLN A 79 -9.07 10.33 -2.66
C GLN A 79 -9.60 9.95 -1.28
N VAL A 80 -9.19 10.68 -0.24
CA VAL A 80 -9.75 10.59 1.11
C VAL A 80 -10.79 11.71 1.27
N LYS A 81 -11.95 11.37 1.84
CA LYS A 81 -13.04 12.31 2.12
C LYS A 81 -13.05 12.66 3.59
#